data_AF-A0A6M4P9C2-F1
#
_entry.id   AF-A0A6M4P9C2-F1
#
_cell.length_a   1.000
_cell.length_b   1.000
_cell.length_c   1.000
_cell.angle_alpha   90.00
_cell.angle_beta   90.00
_cell.angle_gamma   90.00
#
_symmetry.space_group_name_H-M   'P 1'
#
loop_
_entity.id
_entity.type
_entity.pdbx_description
1 polymer ?
#
loop_
_entity_poly.entity_id
_entity_poly.type
_entity_poly.pdbx_seq_one_letter_code
_entity_poly.pdbx_strand_id
1 'polypeptide(L)'
;MKKLIKWIVIIFIGLVVLGLIIGGGEETTEQTDSNAVMTDKSSKETTDANATQTEVEAKEDGLTRPQKNAVRSAKQYISMTGFSRDGLIDQLSSSAGNGYEVADATVAVDSLNIDWNEQAVRSAEQYLNMTGFSCDGLIQQLSSSAGSKYTVSEATHGAQQAGACS
;
A
#
# COMPACT_ATOMS: atom_id res chain seq x y z
N MET A 1 -17.80 -12.59 -27.60
CA MET A 1 -16.53 -12.96 -26.93
C MET A 1 -15.54 -11.78 -26.89
N LYS A 2 -15.93 -10.63 -26.30
CA LYS A 2 -15.05 -9.44 -26.15
C LYS A 2 -15.28 -8.69 -24.82
N LYS A 3 -15.76 -9.39 -23.79
CA LYS A 3 -16.04 -8.80 -22.46
C LYS A 3 -15.38 -9.54 -21.29
N LEU A 4 -14.60 -10.58 -21.56
CA LEU A 4 -14.02 -11.47 -20.53
C LEU A 4 -12.54 -11.21 -20.23
N ILE A 5 -11.87 -10.33 -20.99
CA ILE A 5 -10.42 -10.06 -20.80
C ILE A 5 -10.18 -8.90 -19.83
N LYS A 6 -11.20 -8.06 -19.55
CA LYS A 6 -11.05 -6.90 -18.66
C LYS A 6 -10.99 -7.22 -17.16
N TRP A 7 -11.25 -8.45 -16.74
CA TRP A 7 -11.24 -8.84 -15.32
C TRP A 7 -9.99 -9.62 -14.90
N ILE A 8 -9.19 -10.14 -15.85
CA ILE A 8 -8.00 -10.93 -15.50
C ILE A 8 -6.81 -10.05 -15.07
N VAL A 9 -6.77 -8.77 -15.47
CA VAL A 9 -5.74 -7.83 -15.00
C VAL A 9 -6.11 -7.16 -13.67
N ILE A 10 -7.39 -7.21 -13.26
CA ILE A 10 -7.86 -6.62 -11.99
C ILE A 10 -7.60 -7.56 -10.79
N ILE A 11 -7.23 -8.83 -11.03
CA ILE A 11 -7.04 -9.85 -9.99
C ILE A 11 -5.62 -9.84 -9.36
N PHE A 12 -4.68 -9.03 -9.85
CA PHE A 12 -3.34 -8.91 -9.24
C PHE A 12 -3.23 -7.80 -8.18
N ILE A 13 -4.27 -6.99 -7.97
CA ILE A 13 -4.33 -5.98 -6.91
C ILE A 13 -5.49 -6.37 -5.98
N GLY A 14 -5.16 -7.19 -4.98
CA GLY A 14 -6.09 -7.61 -3.94
C GLY A 14 -6.58 -9.05 -4.09
N LEU A 15 -5.82 -10.00 -3.54
CA LEU A 15 -6.29 -11.21 -2.83
C LEU A 15 -5.10 -12.14 -2.50
N VAL A 16 -4.22 -11.72 -1.59
CA VAL A 16 -3.61 -12.67 -0.66
C VAL A 16 -4.60 -12.77 0.50
N VAL A 17 -5.50 -13.75 0.41
CA VAL A 17 -6.22 -14.50 1.46
C VAL A 17 -7.52 -15.03 0.83
N LEU A 18 -7.47 -16.24 0.28
CA LEU A 18 -8.48 -17.27 0.57
C LEU A 18 -7.89 -18.63 0.19
N GLY A 19 -7.29 -19.30 1.17
CA GLY A 19 -6.99 -20.71 1.08
C GLY A 19 -8.27 -21.52 0.89
N LEU A 20 -8.29 -22.30 -0.19
CA LEU A 20 -8.83 -23.65 -0.33
C LEU A 20 -10.03 -24.04 0.56
N ILE A 21 -11.22 -24.11 -0.03
CA ILE A 21 -12.30 -25.00 0.43
C ILE A 21 -12.57 -26.04 -0.66
N ILE A 22 -11.88 -27.17 -0.55
CA ILE A 22 -12.25 -28.51 -1.03
C ILE A 22 -11.86 -29.38 0.18
N GLY A 23 -12.74 -30.01 0.96
CA GLY A 23 -13.85 -30.86 0.57
C GLY A 23 -13.39 -32.32 0.67
N GLY A 24 -13.62 -32.97 1.83
CA GLY A 24 -13.45 -34.43 2.01
C GLY A 24 -12.63 -34.79 3.25
N GLY A 25 -13.29 -35.26 4.30
CA GLY A 25 -12.70 -35.53 5.61
C GLY A 25 -11.98 -36.87 5.74
N GLU A 26 -11.23 -36.99 6.83
CA GLU A 26 -11.28 -38.11 7.78
C GLU A 26 -10.45 -37.74 9.04
N GLU A 27 -10.97 -38.14 10.19
CA GLU A 27 -10.50 -37.84 11.53
C GLU A 27 -9.15 -38.53 11.82
N THR A 28 -8.26 -37.84 12.55
CA THR A 28 -7.38 -38.51 13.51
C THR A 28 -7.07 -37.54 14.65
N THR A 29 -7.55 -37.88 15.83
CA THR A 29 -7.20 -37.32 17.15
C THR A 29 -5.82 -37.78 17.57
N GLU A 30 -4.97 -36.89 18.12
CA GLU A 30 -4.56 -36.95 19.53
C GLU A 30 -3.58 -35.82 19.97
N GLN A 31 -3.83 -35.41 21.21
CA GLN A 31 -2.92 -34.94 22.26
C GLN A 31 -2.32 -33.51 22.33
N THR A 32 -2.77 -32.91 23.44
CA THR A 32 -2.33 -31.78 24.26
C THR A 32 -0.87 -31.85 24.74
N ASP A 33 -0.17 -30.70 24.76
CA ASP A 33 0.64 -30.32 25.93
C ASP A 33 0.92 -28.80 26.07
N SER A 34 0.46 -28.26 27.20
CA SER A 34 0.92 -27.16 28.08
C SER A 34 1.93 -26.06 27.63
N ASN A 35 1.40 -24.84 27.54
CA ASN A 35 1.75 -23.58 28.26
C ASN A 35 3.21 -23.26 28.67
N ALA A 36 3.76 -22.13 28.18
CA ALA A 36 4.61 -21.22 28.97
C ALA A 36 4.72 -19.81 28.34
N VAL A 37 4.39 -18.81 29.16
CA VAL A 37 4.53 -17.35 28.98
C VAL A 37 5.97 -16.89 29.31
N MET A 38 6.50 -15.89 28.62
CA MET A 38 7.27 -14.70 29.12
C MET A 38 7.48 -13.73 27.92
N THR A 39 6.94 -12.51 27.85
CA THR A 39 7.33 -11.21 28.45
C THR A 39 8.83 -10.86 28.43
N ASP A 40 9.20 -9.88 27.59
CA ASP A 40 10.17 -8.79 27.89
C ASP A 40 10.01 -7.68 26.81
N LYS A 41 9.29 -6.59 27.05
CA LYS A 41 9.73 -5.27 27.57
C LYS A 41 10.80 -4.54 26.74
N SER A 42 10.31 -3.48 26.10
CA SER A 42 10.92 -2.13 25.99
C SER A 42 12.38 -2.03 25.54
N SER A 43 12.56 -1.52 24.32
CA SER A 43 13.54 -0.46 24.11
C SER A 43 12.87 0.75 23.46
N LYS A 44 13.19 1.89 24.06
CA LYS A 44 12.71 3.23 23.81
C LYS A 44 13.79 3.91 22.99
N GLU A 45 13.45 4.44 21.82
CA GLU A 45 14.24 5.50 21.21
C GLU A 45 13.32 6.54 20.57
N THR A 46 13.15 7.62 21.32
CA THR A 46 12.79 8.97 20.86
C THR A 46 14.09 9.52 20.24
N THR A 47 14.13 10.16 19.08
CA THR A 47 13.84 11.58 18.83
C THR A 47 14.39 11.78 17.40
N ASP A 48 13.61 12.15 16.39
CA ASP A 48 13.56 13.52 15.86
C ASP A 48 12.42 13.61 14.84
N ALA A 49 11.20 13.89 15.29
CA ALA A 49 10.00 14.01 14.43
C ALA A 49 9.24 15.32 14.66
N ASN A 50 9.81 16.25 15.43
CA ASN A 50 9.06 17.37 15.99
C ASN A 50 9.14 18.67 15.17
N ALA A 51 9.78 18.66 14.00
CA ALA A 51 9.76 19.81 13.08
C ALA A 51 8.75 19.65 11.93
N THR A 52 8.45 18.42 11.52
CA THR A 52 7.51 18.14 10.42
C THR A 52 6.06 17.98 10.92
N GLN A 53 5.84 17.62 12.19
CA GLN A 53 4.51 17.39 12.75
C GLN A 53 3.66 18.66 12.86
N THR A 54 4.27 19.82 13.12
CA THR A 54 3.55 21.08 13.35
C THR A 54 2.86 21.62 12.09
N GLU A 55 3.37 21.31 10.89
CA GLU A 55 2.78 21.75 9.63
C GLU A 55 1.62 20.84 9.17
N VAL A 56 1.71 19.53 9.42
CA VAL A 56 0.62 18.58 9.09
C VAL A 56 -0.58 18.76 10.02
N GLU A 57 -0.37 19.05 11.31
CA GLU A 57 -1.47 19.34 12.24
C GLU A 57 -2.22 20.64 11.90
N ALA A 58 -1.53 21.68 11.43
CA ALA A 58 -2.17 22.93 11.01
C ALA A 58 -3.05 22.76 9.75
N LYS A 59 -2.69 21.84 8.85
CA LYS A 59 -3.49 21.53 7.64
C LYS A 59 -4.72 20.68 7.96
N GLU A 60 -4.68 19.88 9.04
CA GLU A 60 -5.83 19.06 9.45
C GLU A 60 -6.97 19.86 10.09
N ASP A 61 -6.72 21.02 10.69
CA ASP A 61 -7.78 21.81 11.34
C ASP A 61 -8.85 22.35 10.35
N GLY A 62 -8.49 22.50 9.07
CA GLY A 62 -9.40 22.89 7.99
C GLY A 62 -10.20 21.74 7.35
N LEU A 63 -9.95 20.48 7.74
CA LEU A 63 -10.54 19.31 7.09
C LEU A 63 -11.94 18.98 7.63
N THR A 64 -12.82 18.53 6.73
CA THR A 64 -14.11 17.93 7.12
C THR A 64 -13.90 16.61 7.87
N ARG A 65 -14.92 16.14 8.60
CA ARG A 65 -14.83 14.84 9.30
C ARG A 65 -14.53 13.67 8.35
N PRO A 66 -15.18 13.54 7.17
CA PRO A 66 -14.80 12.53 6.17
C PRO A 66 -13.34 12.63 5.73
N GLN A 67 -12.83 13.84 5.46
CA GLN A 67 -11.44 14.05 5.06
C GLN A 67 -10.48 13.62 6.16
N LYS A 68 -10.71 14.00 7.42
CA LYS A 68 -9.91 13.54 8.57
C LYS A 68 -9.90 12.02 8.70
N ASN A 69 -11.03 11.37 8.43
CA ASN A 69 -11.10 9.90 8.42
C ASN A 69 -10.25 9.30 7.30
N ALA A 70 -10.38 9.84 6.08
CA ALA A 70 -9.60 9.43 4.93
C ALA A 70 -8.09 9.66 5.13
N VAL A 71 -7.68 10.73 5.82
CA VAL A 71 -6.27 10.98 6.17
C VAL A 71 -5.73 9.86 7.07
N ARG A 72 -6.49 9.42 8.08
CA ARG A 72 -6.08 8.31 8.94
C ARG A 72 -5.96 7.01 8.18
N SER A 73 -6.89 6.71 7.28
CA SER A 73 -6.80 5.53 6.40
C SER A 73 -5.63 5.61 5.43
N ALA A 74 -5.37 6.79 4.85
CA ALA A 74 -4.23 7.03 3.97
C ALA A 74 -2.90 6.73 4.69
N LYS A 75 -2.73 7.27 5.91
CA LYS A 75 -1.58 7.00 6.80
C LYS A 75 -1.42 5.50 7.09
N GLN A 76 -2.53 4.77 7.30
CA GLN A 76 -2.49 3.33 7.51
C GLN A 76 -1.99 2.58 6.27
N TYR A 77 -2.51 2.86 5.08
CA TYR A 77 -2.09 2.19 3.85
C TYR A 77 -0.60 2.41 3.54
N ILE A 78 -0.14 3.66 3.56
CA ILE A 78 1.28 3.97 3.27
C ILE A 78 2.23 3.46 4.36
N SER A 79 1.74 3.16 5.57
CA SER A 79 2.55 2.47 6.58
C SER A 79 2.84 1.02 6.20
N MET A 80 1.94 0.36 5.47
CA MET A 80 2.04 -1.06 5.13
C MET A 80 2.80 -1.31 3.83
N THR A 81 2.59 -0.48 2.81
CA THR A 81 3.18 -0.68 1.47
C THR A 81 3.35 0.64 0.74
N GLY A 82 4.16 0.65 -0.33
CA GLY A 82 4.31 1.83 -1.19
C GLY A 82 3.04 2.06 -2.04
N PHE A 83 2.61 3.32 -2.14
CA PHE A 83 1.53 3.75 -3.03
C PHE A 83 1.93 4.99 -3.83
N SER A 84 1.52 5.03 -5.10
CA SER A 84 1.46 6.31 -5.80
C SER A 84 0.34 7.16 -5.24
N ARG A 85 0.40 8.47 -5.52
CA ARG A 85 -0.68 9.40 -5.17
C ARG A 85 -2.03 8.92 -5.70
N ASP A 86 -2.11 8.61 -6.98
CA ASP A 86 -3.36 8.21 -7.63
C ASP A 86 -3.82 6.82 -7.18
N GLY A 87 -2.88 5.89 -6.98
CA GLY A 87 -3.18 4.56 -6.44
C GLY A 87 -3.75 4.62 -5.02
N LEU A 88 -3.27 5.54 -4.17
CA LEU A 88 -3.80 5.73 -2.82
C LEU A 88 -5.20 6.35 -2.85
N ILE A 89 -5.45 7.32 -3.73
CA ILE A 89 -6.79 7.90 -3.93
C ILE A 89 -7.78 6.83 -4.40
N ASP A 90 -7.37 5.99 -5.35
CA ASP A 90 -8.20 4.87 -5.83
C ASP A 90 -8.49 3.86 -4.73
N GLN A 91 -7.49 3.50 -3.93
CA GLN A 91 -7.66 2.57 -2.82
C GLN A 91 -8.66 3.13 -1.78
N LEU A 92 -8.55 4.41 -1.44
CA LEU A 92 -9.45 5.07 -0.50
C LEU A 92 -10.88 5.24 -1.04
N SER A 93 -11.02 5.50 -2.33
CA SER A 93 -12.33 5.75 -2.95
C SER A 93 -13.03 4.49 -3.47
N SER A 94 -12.28 3.40 -3.67
CA SER A 94 -12.83 2.12 -4.10
C SER A 94 -13.85 1.56 -3.11
N SER A 95 -14.93 0.98 -3.62
CA SER A 95 -15.92 0.27 -2.81
C SER A 95 -15.38 -0.98 -2.12
N ALA A 96 -14.28 -1.55 -2.63
CA ALA A 96 -13.57 -2.65 -1.98
C ALA A 96 -12.52 -2.19 -0.95
N GLY A 97 -12.22 -0.89 -0.92
CA GLY A 97 -11.32 -0.26 0.05
C GLY A 97 -12.11 0.39 1.17
N ASN A 98 -12.22 1.73 1.15
CA ASN A 98 -12.95 2.48 2.17
C ASN A 98 -14.25 3.11 1.66
N GLY A 99 -14.43 3.24 0.35
CA GLY A 99 -15.61 3.85 -0.25
C GLY A 99 -15.79 5.34 0.07
N TYR A 100 -14.69 6.08 0.27
CA TYR A 100 -14.77 7.54 0.40
C TYR A 100 -15.15 8.20 -0.93
N GLU A 101 -15.81 9.35 -0.86
CA GLU A 101 -15.95 10.20 -2.05
C GLU A 101 -14.56 10.55 -2.59
N VAL A 102 -14.40 10.52 -3.92
CA VAL A 102 -13.11 10.79 -4.56
C VAL A 102 -12.55 12.15 -4.15
N ALA A 103 -13.42 13.16 -3.98
CA ALA A 103 -13.02 14.48 -3.51
C ALA A 103 -12.41 14.46 -2.10
N ASP A 104 -13.02 13.72 -1.16
CA ASP A 104 -12.51 13.61 0.20
C ASP A 104 -11.21 12.80 0.27
N ALA A 105 -11.11 11.72 -0.52
CA ALA A 105 -9.87 10.95 -0.65
C ALA A 105 -8.73 11.80 -1.23
N THR A 106 -9.01 12.59 -2.26
CA THR A 106 -8.02 13.49 -2.89
C THR A 106 -7.52 14.54 -1.90
N VAL A 107 -8.43 15.24 -1.22
CA VAL A 107 -8.06 16.24 -0.21
C VAL A 107 -7.26 15.60 0.93
N ALA A 108 -7.63 14.39 1.35
CA ALA A 108 -6.89 13.66 2.38
C ALA A 108 -5.46 13.34 1.95
N VAL A 109 -5.27 12.75 0.77
CA VAL A 109 -3.94 12.41 0.25
C VAL A 109 -3.09 13.67 0.05
N ASP A 110 -3.67 14.74 -0.49
CA ASP A 110 -2.97 16.02 -0.73
C ASP A 110 -2.69 16.80 0.56
N SER A 111 -3.37 16.48 1.66
CA SER A 111 -3.08 17.07 2.97
C SER A 111 -1.81 16.49 3.61
N LEU A 112 -1.34 15.32 3.15
CA LEU A 112 -0.15 14.67 3.68
C LEU A 112 1.11 15.20 3.00
N ASN A 113 2.19 15.31 3.77
CA ASN A 113 3.51 15.60 3.24
C ASN A 113 4.24 14.29 2.92
N ILE A 114 3.95 13.70 1.76
CA ILE A 114 4.51 12.41 1.30
C ILE A 114 5.58 12.66 0.24
N ASP A 115 6.72 11.99 0.38
CA ASP A 115 7.68 11.85 -0.71
C ASP A 115 7.25 10.69 -1.63
N TRP A 116 6.71 11.05 -2.79
CA TRP A 116 6.23 10.07 -3.77
C TRP A 116 7.35 9.31 -4.48
N ASN A 117 8.57 9.86 -4.54
CA ASN A 117 9.72 9.12 -5.03
C ASN A 117 10.08 8.01 -4.05
N GLU A 118 10.09 8.28 -2.73
CA GLU A 118 10.33 7.27 -1.70
C GLU A 118 9.27 6.15 -1.75
N GLN A 119 8.00 6.50 -1.96
CA GLN A 119 6.96 5.50 -2.18
C GLN A 119 7.24 4.63 -3.42
N ALA A 120 7.69 5.24 -4.52
CA ALA A 120 8.03 4.52 -5.74
C ALA A 120 9.22 3.55 -5.56
N VAL A 121 10.25 3.94 -4.81
CA VAL A 121 11.36 3.03 -4.43
C VAL A 121 10.82 1.83 -3.67
N ARG A 122 9.98 2.07 -2.64
CA ARG A 122 9.39 0.99 -1.84
C ARG A 122 8.54 0.04 -2.67
N SER A 123 7.72 0.56 -3.60
CA SER A 123 6.96 -0.29 -4.54
C SER A 123 7.88 -1.07 -5.48
N ALA A 124 8.95 -0.45 -5.99
CA ALA A 124 9.92 -1.09 -6.88
C ALA A 124 10.62 -2.27 -6.19
N GLU A 125 11.11 -2.08 -4.97
CA GLU A 125 11.72 -3.14 -4.16
C GLU A 125 10.75 -4.29 -3.90
N GLN A 126 9.48 -3.99 -3.59
CA GLN A 126 8.45 -5.02 -3.41
C GLN A 126 8.23 -5.84 -4.66
N TYR A 127 8.13 -5.20 -5.83
CA TYR A 127 8.00 -5.93 -7.10
C TYR A 127 9.22 -6.83 -7.35
N LEU A 128 10.43 -6.33 -7.15
CA LEU A 128 11.67 -7.09 -7.36
C LEU A 128 11.81 -8.26 -6.40
N ASN A 129 11.33 -8.12 -5.15
CA ASN A 129 11.29 -9.21 -4.18
C ASN A 129 10.30 -10.33 -4.56
N MET A 130 9.25 -10.01 -5.33
CA MET A 130 8.27 -10.99 -5.79
C MET A 130 8.67 -11.67 -7.10
N THR A 131 9.24 -10.92 -8.05
CA THR A 131 9.65 -11.43 -9.35
C THR A 131 10.71 -10.54 -9.98
N GLY A 132 11.54 -11.12 -10.85
CA GLY A 132 12.50 -10.35 -11.64
C GLY A 132 11.81 -9.43 -12.66
N PHE A 133 12.37 -8.22 -12.82
CA PHE A 133 11.99 -7.26 -13.85
C PHE A 133 13.25 -6.73 -14.55
N SER A 134 13.13 -6.38 -15.83
CA SER A 134 14.08 -5.45 -16.47
C SER A 134 13.82 -4.01 -16.00
N CYS A 135 14.79 -3.10 -16.16
CA CYS A 135 14.61 -1.67 -15.90
C CYS A 135 13.33 -1.12 -16.55
N ASP A 136 13.20 -1.23 -17.88
CA ASP A 136 12.02 -0.73 -18.61
C ASP A 136 10.73 -1.42 -18.19
N GLY A 137 10.79 -2.72 -17.87
CA GLY A 137 9.63 -3.49 -17.41
C GLY A 137 9.12 -3.01 -16.06
N LEU A 138 10.02 -2.72 -15.11
CA LEU A 138 9.64 -2.22 -13.80
C LEU A 138 9.11 -0.79 -13.89
N ILE A 139 9.73 0.07 -14.71
CA ILE A 139 9.23 1.44 -14.96
C ILE A 139 7.81 1.37 -15.52
N GLN A 140 7.56 0.53 -16.53
CA GLN A 140 6.23 0.35 -17.11
C GLN A 140 5.22 -0.18 -16.09
N GLN A 141 5.61 -1.14 -15.24
CA GLN A 141 4.74 -1.69 -14.19
C GLN A 141 4.34 -0.61 -13.18
N LEU A 142 5.30 0.19 -12.70
CA LEU A 142 5.06 1.26 -11.74
C LEU A 142 4.23 2.39 -12.33
N SER A 143 4.48 2.79 -13.59
CA SER A 143 3.78 3.90 -14.23
C SER A 143 2.46 3.52 -14.92
N SER A 144 2.16 2.22 -15.06
CA SER A 144 0.97 1.77 -15.76
C SER A 144 -0.32 2.18 -15.04
N SER A 145 -1.33 2.59 -15.81
CA SER A 145 -2.68 2.87 -15.31
C SER A 145 -3.40 1.62 -14.79
N ALA A 146 -2.93 0.42 -15.14
CA ALA A 146 -3.40 -0.83 -14.55
C ALA A 146 -2.45 -1.38 -13.47
N GLY A 147 -1.29 -0.75 -13.30
CA GLY A 147 -0.29 -1.07 -12.29
C GLY A 147 -0.36 -0.09 -11.12
N SER A 148 0.79 0.46 -10.74
CA SER A 148 0.88 1.31 -9.54
C SER A 148 0.53 2.78 -9.77
N LYS A 149 0.37 3.25 -11.01
CA LYS A 149 -0.01 4.64 -11.35
C LYS A 149 0.95 5.74 -10.87
N TYR A 150 2.23 5.44 -10.70
CA TYR A 150 3.23 6.48 -10.52
C TYR A 150 3.36 7.34 -11.78
N THR A 151 3.81 8.58 -11.64
CA THR A 151 4.31 9.32 -12.80
C THR A 151 5.51 8.58 -13.38
N VAL A 152 5.78 8.77 -14.68
CA VAL A 152 6.96 8.14 -15.32
C VAL A 152 8.26 8.55 -14.61
N SER A 153 8.33 9.79 -14.11
CA SER A 153 9.51 10.27 -13.37
C SER A 153 9.70 9.52 -12.05
N GLU A 154 8.66 9.38 -11.24
CA GLU A 154 8.71 8.64 -9.97
C GLU A 154 9.00 7.16 -10.21
N ALA A 155 8.37 6.55 -11.22
CA ALA A 155 8.62 5.16 -11.60
C ALA A 155 10.07 4.92 -12.04
N THR A 156 10.63 5.85 -12.83
CA THR A 156 12.03 5.81 -13.26
C THR A 156 12.97 5.93 -12.06
N HIS A 157 12.69 6.88 -11.17
CA HIS A 157 13.46 7.04 -9.94
C HIS A 157 13.41 5.78 -9.08
N GLY A 158 12.21 5.23 -8.85
CA GLY A 158 12.00 4.01 -8.08
C GLY A 158 12.78 2.81 -8.64
N ALA A 159 12.69 2.58 -9.95
CA ALA A 159 13.39 1.47 -10.60
C ALA A 159 14.92 1.62 -10.55
N GLN A 160 15.44 2.83 -10.71
CA GLN A 160 16.88 3.10 -10.60
C GLN A 160 17.40 2.87 -9.18
N GLN A 161 16.73 3.44 -8.19
CA GLN A 161 17.15 3.34 -6.79
C GLN A 161 17.01 1.92 -6.23
N ALA A 162 16.02 1.16 -6.70
CA ALA A 162 15.85 -0.25 -6.35
C ALA A 162 16.82 -1.20 -7.09
N GLY A 163 17.71 -0.68 -7.95
CA GLY A 163 18.76 -1.45 -8.62
C GLY A 163 18.33 -2.20 -9.88
N ALA A 164 17.14 -1.93 -10.45
CA ALA A 164 16.67 -2.60 -11.66
C ALA A 164 17.37 -2.11 -12.95
N CYS A 165 18.09 -0.97 -12.88
CA CYS A 165 18.65 -0.25 -14.02
C CYS A 165 20.18 -0.17 -14.05
N SER A 166 20.86 -0.88 -13.15
CA SER A 166 22.32 -0.92 -13.02
C SER A 166 22.94 -2.13 -13.70
#